data_AF-A0A382X2U6-F1
#
_entry.id   AF-A0A382X2U6-F1
#
_cell.length_a   1.000
_cell.length_b   1.000
_cell.length_c   1.000
_cell.angle_alpha   90.00
_cell.angle_beta   90.00
_cell.angle_gamma   90.00
#
_symmetry.space_group_name_H-M   'P 1'
#
loop_
_entity.id
_entity.type
_entity.pdbx_description
1 polymer ?
#
loop_
_entity_poly.entity_id
_entity_poly.type
_entity_poly.pdbx_seq_one_letter_code
_entity_poly.pdbx_strand_id
1 'polypeptide(L)'
;VAIVTLTSDFGTRDTYVGVMKGALLSIDASLSLIDLTHHIPVQDILGGSYALRQGTARFPPDTVHLAVVDPGVGSERRGIAIDDGRHRWVGPDNGLFSHVLRQRAARVHQLTNPDLQAKVVSPTFHGRDIFAPAAAH
;
A
#
# COMPACT_ATOMS: atom_id res chain seq x y z
N VAL A 1 14.28 5.61 -11.65
CA VAL A 1 13.95 5.65 -10.20
C VAL A 1 12.45 5.66 -10.09
N ALA A 2 11.84 4.58 -9.59
CA ALA A 2 10.42 4.54 -9.31
C ALA A 2 10.15 5.07 -7.89
N ILE A 3 9.01 5.74 -7.70
CA ILE A 3 8.60 6.28 -6.40
C ILE A 3 7.54 5.35 -5.80
N VAL A 4 7.76 4.95 -4.54
CA VAL A 4 6.76 4.26 -3.73
C VAL A 4 6.44 5.14 -2.54
N THR A 5 5.18 5.56 -2.41
CA THR A 5 4.74 6.27 -1.21
C THR A 5 4.15 5.30 -0.21
N LEU A 6 4.36 5.53 1.09
CA LEU A 6 3.82 4.68 2.15
C LEU A 6 2.79 5.45 3.01
N THR A 7 1.65 4.82 3.27
CA THR A 7 0.64 5.29 4.22
C THR A 7 0.19 4.15 5.14
N SER A 8 0.15 4.35 6.45
CA SER A 8 -0.44 3.36 7.37
C SER A 8 -0.95 3.94 8.68
N ASP A 9 -1.54 3.09 9.52
CA ASP A 9 -1.95 3.37 10.90
C ASP A 9 -1.01 2.75 11.96
N PHE A 10 0.20 2.32 11.56
CA PHE A 10 1.16 1.63 12.43
C PHE A 10 1.86 2.55 13.44
N GLY A 11 1.86 3.85 13.20
CA GLY A 11 2.75 4.78 13.86
C GLY A 11 4.20 4.62 13.41
N THR A 12 5.09 5.33 14.11
CA THR A 12 6.52 5.41 13.83
C THR A 12 7.39 4.97 15.01
N ARG A 13 6.76 4.45 16.07
CA ARG A 13 7.44 4.08 17.33
C ARG A 13 8.05 2.68 17.30
N ASP A 14 7.47 1.79 16.50
CA ASP A 14 7.91 0.40 16.37
C ASP A 14 8.55 0.15 15.00
N THR A 15 8.81 -1.13 14.70
CA THR A 15 9.59 -1.54 13.53
C THR A 15 8.74 -1.80 12.29
N TYR A 16 7.41 -1.72 12.35
CA TYR A 16 6.52 -2.18 11.26
C TYR A 16 6.81 -1.44 9.94
N VAL A 17 6.92 -0.11 10.00
CA VAL A 17 7.28 0.69 8.82
C VAL A 17 8.67 0.34 8.31
N GLY A 18 9.64 0.18 9.21
CA GLY A 18 11.02 -0.15 8.85
C GLY A 18 11.15 -1.48 8.11
N VAL A 19 10.49 -2.54 8.59
CA VAL A 19 10.54 -3.85 7.93
C VAL A 19 9.79 -3.87 6.60
N MET A 20 8.72 -3.07 6.45
CA MET A 20 8.01 -2.91 5.19
C MET A 20 8.89 -2.21 4.13
N LYS A 21 9.63 -1.17 4.52
CA LYS A 21 10.64 -0.54 3.67
C LYS A 21 11.78 -1.49 3.32
N GLY A 22 12.24 -2.30 4.28
CA GLY A 22 13.23 -3.35 4.04
C GLY A 22 12.76 -4.35 2.98
N ALA A 23 11.50 -4.79 3.05
CA ALA A 23 10.91 -5.68 2.05
C ALA A 23 10.91 -5.05 0.64
N LEU A 24 10.49 -3.78 0.52
CA LEU A 24 10.55 -3.04 -0.76
C LEU A 24 11.97 -2.98 -1.32
N LEU A 25 12.94 -2.53 -0.52
CA LEU A 25 14.34 -2.36 -0.95
C LEU A 25 15.08 -3.67 -1.20
N SER A 26 14.62 -4.78 -0.62
CA SER A 26 15.19 -6.10 -0.88
C SER A 26 14.87 -6.61 -2.29
N ILE A 27 13.83 -6.08 -2.92
CA ILE A 27 13.41 -6.41 -4.29
C ILE A 27 14.02 -5.41 -5.27
N ASP A 28 13.91 -4.12 -4.98
CA ASP A 28 14.53 -3.06 -5.78
C ASP A 28 15.15 -1.98 -4.86
N ALA A 29 16.49 -2.00 -4.79
CA ALA A 29 17.26 -1.05 -3.99
C ALA A 29 17.29 0.37 -4.60
N SER A 30 16.77 0.57 -5.81
CA SER A 30 16.73 1.86 -6.50
C SER A 30 15.45 2.67 -6.23
N LEU A 31 14.49 2.11 -5.47
CA LEU A 31 13.22 2.76 -5.16
C LEU A 31 13.41 4.01 -4.30
N SER A 32 12.69 5.08 -4.65
CA SER A 32 12.53 6.25 -3.79
C SER A 32 11.31 6.04 -2.89
N LEU A 33 11.57 5.81 -1.60
CA LEU A 33 10.53 5.56 -0.60
C LEU A 33 10.13 6.87 0.09
N ILE A 34 8.86 7.23 0.01
CA ILE A 34 8.32 8.48 0.58
C ILE A 34 7.19 8.17 1.56
N ASP A 35 7.39 8.46 2.85
CA ASP A 35 6.30 8.35 3.82
C ASP A 35 5.33 9.52 3.64
N LEU A 36 4.07 9.23 3.36
CA LEU A 36 3.01 10.25 3.43
C LEU A 36 2.62 10.50 4.88
N THR A 37 2.27 9.42 5.59
CA THR A 37 2.01 9.41 7.03
C THR A 37 1.84 7.98 7.51
N HIS A 38 2.31 7.71 8.73
CA HIS A 38 2.02 6.46 9.45
C HIS A 38 1.12 6.69 10.66
N HIS A 39 0.55 7.89 10.77
CA HIS A 39 -0.26 8.33 11.91
C HIS A 39 -1.74 8.47 11.54
N ILE A 40 -2.22 7.68 10.57
CA ILE A 40 -3.67 7.48 10.45
C ILE A 40 -4.16 6.89 11.77
N PRO A 41 -5.29 7.36 12.34
CA PRO A 41 -5.85 6.76 13.53
C PRO A 41 -6.05 5.26 13.32
N VAL A 42 -5.80 4.47 14.37
CA VAL A 42 -5.84 3.00 14.31
C VAL A 42 -7.18 2.54 13.73
N GLN A 43 -7.10 1.74 12.66
CA GLN A 43 -8.23 1.16 11.92
C GLN A 43 -9.17 2.18 11.24
N ASP A 44 -8.81 3.45 11.16
CA ASP A 44 -9.61 4.48 10.50
C ASP A 44 -9.43 4.46 8.98
N ILE A 45 -10.14 3.53 8.33
CA ILE A 45 -10.12 3.35 6.86
C ILE A 45 -10.56 4.64 6.14
N LEU A 46 -11.56 5.35 6.70
CA LEU A 46 -12.08 6.57 6.08
C LEU A 46 -11.07 7.72 6.16
N GLY A 47 -10.45 7.91 7.34
CA GLY A 47 -9.36 8.86 7.54
C GLY A 47 -8.16 8.57 6.64
N GLY A 48 -7.78 7.30 6.52
CA GLY A 48 -6.75 6.85 5.57
C GLY A 48 -7.11 7.18 4.12
N SER A 49 -8.36 6.94 3.72
CA SER A 49 -8.83 7.24 2.36
C SER A 49 -8.78 8.74 2.05
N TYR A 50 -9.17 9.58 3.02
CA TYR A 50 -9.09 11.03 2.89
C TYR A 50 -7.63 11.52 2.80
N ALA A 51 -6.75 10.99 3.66
CA ALA A 51 -5.33 11.31 3.65
C ALA A 51 -4.68 10.97 2.30
N LEU A 52 -4.97 9.80 1.73
CA LEU A 52 -4.50 9.42 0.39
C LEU A 52 -4.95 10.41 -0.68
N ARG A 53 -6.22 10.82 -0.68
CA ARG A 53 -6.73 11.81 -1.65
C ARG A 53 -5.98 13.13 -1.58
N GLN A 54 -5.64 13.59 -0.38
CA GLN A 54 -4.94 14.86 -0.18
C GLN A 54 -3.44 14.76 -0.45
N GLY A 55 -2.81 13.64 -0.07
CA GLY A 55 -1.37 13.46 -0.11
C GLY A 55 -0.79 13.09 -1.48
N THR A 56 -1.58 12.52 -2.38
CA THR A 56 -1.05 11.85 -3.58
C THR A 56 -1.13 12.68 -4.87
N ALA A 57 -1.98 13.71 -4.93
CA ALA A 57 -2.29 14.43 -6.17
C ALA A 57 -1.08 15.10 -6.86
N ARG A 58 -0.05 15.46 -6.09
CA ARG A 58 1.17 16.12 -6.58
C ARG A 58 2.28 15.16 -6.99
N PHE A 59 2.13 13.86 -6.73
CA PHE A 59 3.14 12.89 -7.16
C PHE A 59 3.13 12.74 -8.68
N PRO A 60 4.31 12.51 -9.28
CA PRO A 60 4.41 12.31 -10.72
C PRO A 60 3.62 11.07 -11.15
N PRO A 61 3.26 10.97 -12.44
CA PRO A 61 2.73 9.73 -13.01
C PRO A 61 3.62 8.52 -12.69
N ASP A 62 3.04 7.33 -12.76
CA ASP A 62 3.67 6.02 -12.51
C ASP A 62 4.12 5.76 -11.06
N THR A 63 3.87 6.71 -10.15
CA THR A 63 4.05 6.53 -8.70
C THR A 63 3.17 5.39 -8.18
N VAL A 64 3.76 4.54 -7.35
CA VAL A 64 3.03 3.48 -6.61
C VAL A 64 2.69 3.99 -5.22
N HIS A 65 1.42 3.96 -4.85
CA HIS A 65 0.93 4.32 -3.53
C HIS A 65 0.59 3.04 -2.75
N LEU A 66 1.50 2.66 -1.86
CA LEU A 66 1.30 1.56 -0.91
C LEU A 66 0.60 2.09 0.34
N ALA A 67 -0.60 1.59 0.62
CA ALA A 67 -1.38 2.02 1.77
C ALA A 67 -1.93 0.83 2.57
N VAL A 68 -1.72 0.85 3.89
CA VAL A 68 -2.11 -0.23 4.79
C VAL A 68 -2.79 0.33 6.04
N VAL A 69 -4.11 0.34 6.00
CA VAL A 69 -4.99 0.49 7.17
C VAL A 69 -5.95 -0.69 7.09
N ASP A 70 -5.67 -1.74 7.86
CA ASP A 70 -6.20 -3.08 7.58
C ASP A 70 -6.66 -3.82 8.85
N PRO A 71 -7.80 -3.42 9.44
CA PRO A 71 -8.41 -4.16 10.55
C PRO A 71 -8.79 -5.60 10.19
N GLY A 72 -8.94 -5.90 8.89
CA GLY A 72 -9.33 -7.21 8.37
C GLY A 72 -8.14 -8.11 8.01
N VAL A 73 -6.90 -7.78 8.39
CA VAL A 73 -5.75 -8.63 8.07
C VAL A 73 -5.96 -10.08 8.56
N GLY A 74 -5.54 -11.05 7.75
CA GLY A 74 -5.75 -12.48 8.04
C GLY A 74 -7.18 -13.00 7.85
N SER A 75 -8.15 -12.15 7.50
CA SER A 75 -9.51 -12.55 7.11
C SER A 75 -9.61 -12.89 5.61
N GLU A 76 -10.82 -13.11 5.11
CA GLU A 76 -11.12 -13.29 3.68
C GLU A 76 -10.93 -12.02 2.83
N ARG A 77 -10.60 -10.87 3.45
CA ARG A 77 -10.39 -9.61 2.72
C ARG A 77 -9.26 -9.74 1.69
N ARG A 78 -9.54 -9.32 0.46
CA ARG A 78 -8.59 -9.43 -0.65
C ARG A 78 -7.49 -8.39 -0.55
N GLY A 79 -6.30 -8.76 -1.03
CA GLY A 79 -5.28 -7.78 -1.39
C GLY A 79 -5.46 -7.37 -2.84
N ILE A 80 -5.35 -6.08 -3.14
CA ILE A 80 -5.56 -5.56 -4.48
C ILE A 80 -4.44 -4.63 -4.93
N ALA A 81 -4.17 -4.68 -6.24
CA ALA A 81 -3.43 -3.69 -6.99
C ALA A 81 -4.38 -2.99 -7.97
N ILE A 82 -4.25 -1.68 -8.09
CA ILE A 82 -5.13 -0.84 -8.91
C ILE A 82 -4.26 0.04 -9.79
N ASP A 83 -4.57 0.10 -11.08
CA ASP A 83 -3.98 1.03 -12.03
C ASP A 83 -5.08 1.97 -12.54
N ASP A 84 -4.99 3.26 -12.22
CA ASP A 84 -5.95 4.28 -12.63
C ASP A 84 -5.51 5.08 -13.88
N GLY A 85 -4.47 4.60 -14.57
CA GLY A 85 -3.87 5.23 -15.75
C GLY A 85 -2.87 6.34 -15.44
N ARG A 86 -2.80 6.81 -14.19
CA ARG A 86 -1.78 7.79 -13.75
C ARG A 86 -0.94 7.26 -12.60
N HIS A 87 -1.57 6.58 -11.65
CA HIS A 87 -0.96 6.07 -10.44
C HIS A 87 -1.34 4.61 -10.24
N ARG A 88 -0.46 3.90 -9.54
CA ARG A 88 -0.74 2.53 -9.08
C ARG A 88 -0.99 2.54 -7.59
N TRP A 89 -1.92 1.71 -7.12
CA TRP A 89 -2.32 1.65 -5.71
C TRP A 89 -2.24 0.21 -5.25
N VAL A 90 -1.68 -0.02 -4.06
CA VAL A 90 -1.50 -1.38 -3.51
C VAL A 90 -1.93 -1.39 -2.05
N GLY A 91 -2.82 -2.31 -1.69
CA GLY A 91 -3.31 -2.42 -0.32
C GLY A 91 -4.55 -3.32 -0.16
N PRO A 92 -5.25 -3.21 0.98
CA PRO A 92 -6.44 -4.03 1.28
C PRO A 92 -7.67 -3.57 0.49
N ASP A 93 -8.49 -4.54 0.06
CA ASP A 93 -9.82 -4.30 -0.53
C ASP A 93 -10.87 -4.06 0.57
N ASN A 94 -10.82 -2.88 1.18
CA ASN A 94 -11.68 -2.51 2.30
C ASN A 94 -12.27 -1.08 2.21
N GLY A 95 -12.14 -0.44 1.04
CA GLY A 95 -12.58 0.94 0.81
C GLY A 95 -11.52 2.02 1.04
N LEU A 96 -10.30 1.65 1.45
CA LEU A 96 -9.19 2.60 1.64
C LEU A 96 -8.93 3.48 0.39
N PHE A 97 -9.07 2.92 -0.81
CA PHE A 97 -8.84 3.64 -2.07
C PHE A 97 -10.09 4.36 -2.63
N SER A 98 -11.23 4.35 -1.95
CA SER A 98 -12.48 4.87 -2.52
C SER A 98 -12.45 6.37 -2.87
N HIS A 99 -11.78 7.21 -2.07
CA HIS A 99 -11.71 8.65 -2.35
C HIS A 99 -10.82 9.02 -3.54
N VAL A 100 -9.74 8.27 -3.77
CA VAL A 100 -8.82 8.51 -4.88
C VAL A 100 -9.38 8.00 -6.21
N LEU A 101 -10.26 7.00 -6.17
CA LEU A 101 -10.84 6.36 -7.36
C LEU A 101 -12.26 6.82 -7.72
N ARG A 102 -12.91 7.67 -6.91
CA ARG A 102 -14.34 8.04 -7.03
C ARG A 102 -14.78 8.49 -8.44
N GLN A 103 -13.86 9.01 -9.27
CA GLN A 103 -14.15 9.49 -10.63
C GLN A 103 -13.13 9.00 -11.67
N ARG A 104 -12.46 7.87 -11.42
CA ARG A 104 -11.43 7.33 -12.32
C ARG A 104 -11.83 5.94 -12.81
N ALA A 105 -11.68 5.71 -14.10
CA ALA A 105 -11.62 4.35 -14.61
C ALA A 105 -10.33 3.70 -14.10
N ALA A 106 -10.41 2.47 -13.62
CA ALA A 106 -9.25 1.77 -13.10
C ALA A 106 -9.30 0.28 -13.42
N ARG A 107 -8.13 -0.31 -13.66
CA ARG A 107 -7.95 -1.76 -13.72
C ARG A 107 -7.61 -2.25 -12.34
N VAL A 108 -8.34 -3.25 -11.86
CA VAL A 108 -8.16 -3.81 -10.52
C VAL A 108 -7.76 -5.28 -10.64
N HIS A 109 -6.70 -5.65 -9.94
CA HIS A 109 -6.17 -7.01 -9.89
C HIS A 109 -6.14 -7.48 -8.44
N GLN A 110 -6.61 -8.69 -8.19
CA GLN A 110 -6.39 -9.34 -6.92
C GLN A 110 -4.94 -9.87 -6.86
N LEU A 111 -4.26 -9.65 -5.73
CA LEU A 111 -2.88 -10.07 -5.52
C LEU A 111 -2.80 -11.54 -5.12
N THR A 112 -2.97 -12.45 -6.09
CA THR A 112 -2.92 -13.90 -5.87
C THR A 112 -1.66 -14.57 -6.41
N ASN A 113 -0.79 -13.84 -7.12
CA ASN A 113 0.45 -14.40 -7.67
C ASN A 113 1.49 -14.59 -6.54
N PRO A 114 1.88 -15.83 -6.20
CA PRO A 114 2.86 -16.07 -5.13
C PRO A 114 4.26 -15.54 -5.47
N ASP A 115 4.61 -15.38 -6.75
CA ASP A 115 5.90 -14.83 -7.17
C ASP A 115 6.05 -13.34 -6.83
N LEU A 116 4.93 -12.66 -6.55
CA LEU A 116 4.87 -11.25 -6.14
C LEU A 116 4.64 -11.10 -4.63
N GLN A 117 4.90 -12.15 -3.85
CA GLN A 117 4.73 -12.19 -2.39
C GLN A 117 6.01 -12.67 -1.71
N ALA A 118 6.11 -12.46 -0.40
CA ALA A 118 7.15 -13.06 0.41
C ALA A 118 7.00 -14.60 0.43
N LYS A 119 8.12 -15.32 0.54
CA LYS A 119 8.12 -16.79 0.63
C LYS A 119 7.28 -17.34 1.77
N VAL A 120 7.19 -16.58 2.86
CA VAL A 120 6.37 -16.91 4.03
C VAL A 120 5.44 -15.72 4.29
N VAL A 121 4.14 -15.98 4.23
CA VAL A 121 3.12 -14.96 4.49
C VAL A 121 2.59 -15.11 5.91
N SER A 122 2.80 -14.07 6.73
CA SER A 122 2.33 -14.03 8.11
C SER A 122 0.85 -13.67 8.15
N PRO A 123 0.04 -14.30 9.02
CA PRO A 123 -1.39 -14.02 9.09
C PRO A 123 -1.71 -12.60 9.56
N THR A 124 -0.76 -11.93 10.22
CA THR A 124 -0.96 -10.62 10.86
C THR A 124 -0.21 -9.48 10.18
N PHE A 125 0.60 -9.73 9.15
CA PHE A 125 1.43 -8.68 8.55
C PHE A 125 1.53 -8.74 7.01
N HIS A 126 0.37 -8.72 6.36
CA HIS A 126 0.27 -8.64 4.90
C HIS A 126 0.90 -7.37 4.30
N GLY A 127 1.04 -6.29 5.09
CA GLY A 127 1.79 -5.09 4.67
C GLY A 127 3.22 -5.39 4.24
N ARG A 128 3.94 -6.20 5.04
CA ARG A 128 5.30 -6.64 4.73
C ARG A 128 5.32 -7.79 3.73
N ASP A 129 4.40 -8.74 3.84
CA ASP A 129 4.52 -10.03 3.16
C ASP A 129 3.81 -10.11 1.80
N ILE A 130 2.84 -9.23 1.54
CA ILE A 130 2.08 -9.22 0.28
C ILE A 130 2.19 -7.85 -0.38
N PHE A 131 1.86 -6.79 0.35
CA PHE A 131 1.68 -5.47 -0.25
C PHE A 131 3.00 -4.79 -0.61
N ALA A 132 4.00 -4.83 0.27
CA ALA A 132 5.33 -4.32 -0.04
C ALA A 132 5.97 -5.05 -1.23
N PRO A 133 6.01 -6.40 -1.28
CA PRO A 133 6.51 -7.12 -2.44
C PRO A 133 5.80 -6.74 -3.74
N ALA A 134 4.46 -6.77 -3.74
CA ALA A 134 3.69 -6.40 -4.92
C ALA A 134 3.91 -4.95 -5.37
N ALA A 135 4.21 -4.03 -4.46
CA ALA A 135 4.49 -2.63 -4.78
C ALA A 135 5.91 -2.38 -5.30
N ALA A 136 6.84 -3.31 -5.10
CA ALA A 136 8.23 -3.20 -5.56
C ALA A 136 8.48 -3.72 -6.99
N HIS A 137 7.54 -4.50 -7.54
CA HIS A 137 7.60 -5.05 -8.91
C HIS A 137 7.02 -4.08 -9.95
#